data_AF-A0A1C3XUB4-F1
#
_entry.id   AF-A0A1C3XUB4-F1
#
_cell.length_a   1.000
_cell.length_b   1.000
_cell.length_c   1.000
_cell.angle_alpha   90.00
_cell.angle_beta   90.00
_cell.angle_gamma   90.00
#
_symmetry.space_group_name_H-M   'P 1'
#
loop_
_entity.id
_entity.type
_entity.pdbx_description
1 polymer ?
#
loop_
_entity_poly.entity_id
_entity_poly.type
_entity_poly.pdbx_seq_one_letter_code
_entity_poly.pdbx_strand_id
1 'polypeptide(L)'
;MLLGLEDVQQVAACTEASQTRQLGRSVARKRRNNRGALSAHLPRIDVVVDIDDKTCPSCQGDLHQIGEDKSDRLDMVPAQFRVVVTRRPKYACRACEDGVL
;
A
#
# COMPACT_ATOMS: atom_id res chain seq x y z
N MET A 1 -31.37 -0.94 -54.91
CA MET A 1 -31.07 0.24 -54.07
C MET A 1 -30.94 -0.21 -52.61
N LEU A 2 -29.94 -1.05 -52.28
CA LEU A 2 -29.66 -1.49 -50.90
C LEU A 2 -28.38 -0.86 -50.31
N LEU A 3 -27.56 -0.21 -51.14
CA LEU A 3 -26.26 0.36 -50.78
C LEU A 3 -26.31 1.40 -49.65
N GLY A 4 -27.41 2.14 -49.52
CA GLY A 4 -27.51 3.22 -48.51
C GLY A 4 -27.69 2.74 -47.07
N LEU A 5 -28.11 1.50 -46.85
CA LEU A 5 -28.29 0.95 -45.49
C LEU A 5 -26.95 0.49 -44.90
N GLU A 6 -26.08 -0.01 -45.78
CA GLU A 6 -24.74 -0.50 -45.44
C GLU A 6 -23.83 0.65 -44.99
N ASP A 7 -23.88 1.79 -45.68
CA ASP A 7 -23.13 2.99 -45.34
C ASP A 7 -23.52 3.56 -43.95
N VAL A 8 -24.82 3.54 -43.62
CA VAL A 8 -25.32 4.02 -42.32
C VAL A 8 -24.86 3.10 -41.18
N GLN A 9 -24.90 1.78 -41.38
CA GLN A 9 -24.37 0.82 -40.40
C GLN A 9 -22.86 0.96 -40.22
N GLN A 10 -22.10 1.22 -41.29
CA GLN A 10 -20.66 1.41 -41.22
C GLN A 10 -20.29 2.68 -40.43
N VAL A 11 -21.02 3.78 -40.63
CA VAL A 11 -20.82 5.03 -39.87
C VAL A 11 -21.19 4.84 -38.39
N ALA A 12 -22.29 4.13 -38.10
CA ALA A 12 -22.66 3.79 -36.72
C ALA A 12 -21.56 2.96 -36.03
N ALA A 13 -21.11 1.87 -36.65
CA ALA A 13 -20.05 1.02 -36.10
C ALA A 13 -18.73 1.80 -35.88
N CYS A 14 -18.37 2.70 -36.80
CA CYS A 14 -17.19 3.55 -36.66
C CYS A 14 -17.31 4.55 -35.50
N THR A 15 -18.49 5.13 -35.28
CA THR A 15 -18.73 6.07 -34.17
C THR A 15 -18.73 5.37 -32.82
N GLU A 16 -19.34 4.18 -32.72
CA GLU A 16 -19.35 3.33 -31.52
C GLU A 16 -17.94 2.83 -31.15
N ALA A 17 -17.16 2.38 -32.15
CA ALA A 17 -15.77 1.97 -31.95
C ALA A 17 -14.88 3.14 -31.51
N SER A 18 -15.13 4.34 -32.05
CA SER A 18 -14.41 5.56 -31.68
C SER A 18 -14.75 6.01 -30.25
N GLN A 19 -16.02 5.97 -29.86
CA GLN A 19 -16.46 6.29 -28.50
C GLN A 19 -15.88 5.31 -27.48
N THR A 20 -15.92 4.01 -27.75
CA THR A 20 -15.36 2.98 -26.85
C THR A 20 -13.85 3.18 -26.62
N ARG A 21 -13.11 3.53 -27.67
CA ARG A 21 -11.67 3.85 -27.58
C ARG A 21 -11.38 5.14 -26.81
N GLN A 22 -12.25 6.14 -26.91
CA GLN A 22 -12.12 7.41 -26.18
C GLN A 22 -12.43 7.24 -24.68
N LEU A 23 -13.45 6.44 -24.34
CA LEU A 23 -13.81 6.11 -22.95
C LEU A 23 -12.75 5.28 -22.24
N GLY A 24 -12.04 4.40 -22.95
CA GLY A 24 -10.92 3.62 -22.41
C GLY A 24 -9.64 4.44 -22.18
N ARG A 25 -9.45 5.56 -22.89
CA ARG A 25 -8.24 6.39 -22.80
C ARG A 25 -8.32 7.45 -21.70
N SER A 26 -9.52 7.92 -21.35
CA SER A 26 -9.70 9.09 -20.48
C SER A 26 -9.60 8.82 -18.98
N VAL A 27 -9.50 7.56 -18.54
CA VAL A 27 -9.34 7.25 -17.11
C VAL A 27 -8.31 6.15 -16.88
N ALA A 28 -7.05 6.41 -17.24
CA ALA A 28 -5.94 5.83 -16.48
C ALA A 28 -5.97 6.45 -15.07
N ARG A 29 -6.92 6.02 -14.24
CA ARG A 29 -7.09 6.49 -12.86
C ARG A 29 -5.76 6.24 -12.16
N LYS A 30 -5.06 7.31 -11.77
CA LYS A 30 -3.86 7.21 -10.92
C LYS A 30 -4.24 6.31 -9.74
N ARG A 31 -3.65 5.11 -9.67
CA ARG A 31 -3.96 4.16 -8.59
C ARG A 31 -3.72 4.90 -7.29
N ARG A 32 -4.78 5.10 -6.49
CA ARG A 32 -4.65 5.68 -5.15
C ARG A 32 -4.06 4.59 -4.28
N ASN A 33 -2.73 4.50 -4.29
CA ASN A 33 -2.00 3.46 -3.55
C ASN A 33 -2.14 3.63 -2.03
N ASN A 34 -2.57 4.79 -1.55
CA ASN A 34 -2.74 5.06 -0.13
C ASN A 34 -4.21 5.37 0.19
N ARG A 35 -4.79 4.61 1.13
CA ARG A 35 -6.16 4.77 1.63
C ARG A 35 -6.31 5.99 2.56
N GLY A 36 -5.25 6.78 2.74
CA GLY A 36 -5.19 7.86 3.72
C GLY A 36 -4.86 7.34 5.11
N ALA A 37 -4.65 8.25 6.05
CA ALA A 37 -4.47 7.90 7.45
C ALA A 37 -5.79 7.41 8.07
N LEU A 38 -5.70 6.46 9.00
CA LEU A 38 -6.86 6.00 9.77
C LEU A 38 -7.32 7.09 10.75
N SER A 39 -8.62 7.12 11.04
CA SER A 39 -9.22 8.12 11.93
C SER A 39 -8.53 8.14 13.31
N ALA A 40 -8.30 9.34 13.84
CA ALA A 40 -7.66 9.55 15.14
C ALA A 40 -8.55 9.16 16.34
N HIS A 41 -9.87 9.10 16.14
CA HIS A 41 -10.83 8.78 17.22
C HIS A 41 -10.98 7.27 17.46
N LEU A 42 -10.47 6.43 16.55
CA LEU A 42 -10.49 4.99 16.75
C LEU A 42 -9.46 4.60 17.83
N PRO A 43 -9.80 3.67 18.75
CA PRO A 43 -8.87 3.19 19.76
C PRO A 43 -7.64 2.57 19.08
N ARG A 44 -6.45 2.93 19.55
CA ARG A 44 -5.17 2.44 19.03
C ARG A 44 -4.57 1.42 19.99
N ILE A 45 -4.13 0.30 19.44
CA ILE A 45 -3.39 -0.74 20.18
C ILE A 45 -2.02 -0.87 19.54
N ASP A 46 -0.96 -0.59 20.31
CA ASP A 46 0.41 -0.79 19.88
C ASP A 46 0.82 -2.25 20.04
N VAL A 47 1.38 -2.84 18.98
CA VAL A 47 1.97 -4.17 18.95
C VAL A 47 3.41 -4.02 18.53
N VAL A 48 4.34 -4.28 19.46
CA VAL A 48 5.77 -4.23 19.18
C VAL A 48 6.24 -5.61 18.73
N VAL A 49 6.83 -5.69 17.55
CA VAL A 49 7.51 -6.87 17.02
C VAL A 49 8.99 -6.59 17.11
N ASP A 50 9.60 -7.08 18.19
CA ASP A 50 11.00 -6.88 18.52
C ASP A 50 11.82 -8.15 18.25
N ILE A 51 13.14 -8.02 18.17
CA ILE A 51 14.07 -9.15 18.12
C ILE A 51 14.39 -9.63 19.55
N ASP A 52 14.51 -10.95 19.71
CA ASP A 52 14.87 -11.56 21.00
C ASP A 52 16.32 -11.25 21.39
N ASP A 53 17.26 -11.46 20.48
CA ASP A 53 18.69 -11.26 20.71
C ASP A 53 19.17 -9.90 20.19
N LYS A 54 19.62 -9.03 21.11
CA LYS A 54 20.16 -7.70 20.79
C LYS A 54 21.69 -7.68 20.73
N THR A 55 22.27 -8.80 20.33
CA THR A 55 23.72 -8.98 20.25
C THR A 55 24.15 -9.02 18.78
N CYS A 56 25.17 -8.25 18.42
CA CYS A 56 25.67 -8.21 17.06
C CYS A 56 26.29 -9.57 16.68
N PRO A 57 25.87 -10.20 15.57
CA PRO A 57 26.41 -11.50 15.17
C PRO A 57 27.88 -11.44 14.72
N SER A 58 28.39 -10.25 14.37
CA SER A 58 29.77 -10.07 13.89
C SER A 58 30.76 -9.77 15.02
N CYS A 59 30.49 -8.73 15.81
CA CYS A 59 31.39 -8.27 16.89
C CYS A 59 30.92 -8.62 18.31
N GLN A 60 29.77 -9.29 18.48
CA GLN A 60 29.20 -9.68 19.78
C GLN A 60 28.92 -8.51 20.75
N GLY A 61 29.03 -7.27 20.27
CA GLY A 61 28.63 -6.08 21.02
C GLY A 61 27.12 -5.84 20.97
N ASP A 62 26.65 -4.85 21.72
CA ASP A 62 25.24 -4.53 21.80
C ASP A 62 24.71 -3.89 20.50
N LEU A 63 23.50 -4.28 20.12
CA LEU A 63 22.74 -3.66 19.04
C LEU A 63 21.96 -2.46 19.58
N HIS A 64 22.06 -1.33 18.90
CA HIS A 64 21.38 -0.09 19.27
C HIS A 64 20.21 0.17 18.34
N GLN A 65 19.09 0.63 18.89
CA GLN A 65 17.93 1.02 18.08
C GLN A 65 18.30 2.25 17.23
N ILE A 66 18.23 2.09 15.91
CA ILE A 66 18.52 3.16 14.93
C ILE A 66 17.26 3.74 14.30
N GLY A 67 16.14 3.06 14.44
CA GLY A 67 14.87 3.51 13.89
C GLY A 67 13.73 2.58 14.24
N GLU A 68 12.57 2.87 13.67
CA GLU A 68 11.35 2.11 13.87
C GLU A 68 10.51 2.20 12.59
N ASP A 69 10.06 1.04 12.09
CA ASP A 69 9.01 1.00 11.08
C ASP A 69 7.64 0.92 11.77
N LYS A 70 6.73 1.80 11.37
CA LYS A 70 5.39 1.91 11.95
C LYS A 70 4.34 1.68 10.87
N SER A 71 3.50 0.68 11.10
CA SER A 71 2.43 0.30 10.18
C SER A 71 1.08 0.24 10.91
N ASP A 72 0.13 1.05 10.46
CA ASP A 72 -1.21 1.12 11.03
C ASP A 72 -2.19 0.27 10.20
N ARG A 73 -2.97 -0.61 10.86
CA ARG A 73 -4.01 -1.41 10.22
C ARG A 73 -5.33 -1.31 10.97
N LEU A 74 -6.45 -1.28 10.23
CA LEU A 74 -7.78 -1.35 10.84
C LEU A 74 -8.09 -2.81 11.18
N ASP A 75 -8.50 -3.07 12.42
CA ASP A 75 -8.85 -4.38 12.96
C ASP A 75 -10.31 -4.35 13.41
N MET A 76 -11.07 -5.36 13.01
CA MET A 76 -12.48 -5.50 13.38
C MET A 76 -12.58 -6.50 14.53
N VAL A 77 -13.06 -6.02 15.66
CA VAL A 77 -13.47 -6.85 16.80
C VAL A 77 -15.01 -6.86 16.79
N PRO A 78 -15.68 -7.93 17.23
CA PRO A 78 -17.13 -7.91 17.37
C PRO A 78 -17.59 -6.64 18.10
N ALA A 79 -18.46 -5.87 17.44
CA ALA A 79 -19.01 -4.57 17.86
C ALA A 79 -18.09 -3.33 17.83
N GLN A 80 -16.79 -3.42 17.53
CA GLN A 80 -15.89 -2.25 17.54
C GLN A 80 -14.77 -2.31 16.48
N PHE A 81 -14.43 -1.16 15.91
CA PHE A 81 -13.22 -1.00 15.10
C PHE A 81 -12.09 -0.42 15.94
N ARG A 82 -10.89 -0.94 15.74
CA ARG A 82 -9.67 -0.43 16.36
C ARG A 82 -8.55 -0.35 15.34
N VAL A 83 -7.57 0.49 15.63
CA VAL A 83 -6.34 0.57 14.83
C VAL A 83 -5.26 -0.20 15.56
N VAL A 84 -4.74 -1.24 14.92
CA VAL A 84 -3.55 -1.93 15.40
C VAL A 84 -2.33 -1.26 14.77
N VAL A 85 -1.51 -0.67 15.63
CA VAL A 85 -0.27 0.00 15.28
C VAL A 85 0.86 -1.00 15.48
N THR A 86 1.41 -1.53 14.40
CA THR A 86 2.55 -2.45 14.46
C THR A 86 3.83 -1.64 14.43
N ARG A 87 4.67 -1.83 15.45
CA ARG A 87 5.96 -1.17 15.64
C ARG A 87 7.06 -2.19 15.49
N ARG A 88 8.00 -1.95 14.58
CA ARG A 88 9.16 -2.80 14.31
C ARG A 88 10.43 -1.99 14.53
N PRO A 89 10.98 -1.99 15.75
CA PRO A 89 12.28 -1.39 16.02
C PRO A 89 13.34 -2.00 15.11
N LYS A 90 14.21 -1.15 14.56
CA LYS A 90 15.39 -1.56 13.80
C LYS A 90 16.62 -1.32 14.65
N TYR A 91 17.51 -2.29 14.69
CA TYR A 91 18.75 -2.18 15.44
C TYR A 91 19.96 -2.29 14.51
N ALA A 92 21.04 -1.62 14.91
CA ALA A 92 22.34 -1.78 14.27
C ALA A 92 23.47 -1.70 15.29
N CYS A 93 24.58 -2.35 14.96
CA CYS A 93 25.82 -2.17 15.71
C CYS A 93 26.47 -0.84 15.30
N ARG A 94 27.15 -0.17 16.24
CA ARG A 94 27.93 1.05 15.96
C ARG A 94 29.36 0.75 15.52
N ALA A 95 29.89 -0.42 15.88
CA ALA A 95 31.27 -0.81 15.60
C ALA A 95 31.37 -1.57 14.27
N CYS A 96 30.37 -2.40 13.99
CA CYS A 96 30.25 -3.14 12.74
C CYS A 96 29.32 -2.34 11.83
N GLU A 97 29.84 -1.75 10.74
CA GLU A 97 29.03 -1.07 9.70
C GLU A 97 28.02 -2.02 9.02
N ASP A 98 28.14 -3.33 9.28
CA ASP A 98 27.23 -4.40 8.91
C ASP A 98 26.36 -4.87 10.08
N GLY A 99 25.05 -4.98 9.85
CA GLY A 99 24.11 -5.64 10.76
C GLY A 99 22.89 -4.81 11.14
N VAL A 100 22.08 -4.40 10.16
CA VAL A 100 20.74 -3.86 10.44
C VAL A 100 19.75 -5.02 10.58
N LEU A 101 19.14 -5.15 11.75
CA LEU A 101 18.14 -6.18 12.08
C LEU A 101 16.81 -5.53 12.46
#